data_AF-A0A2P4Q8U7-F1
#
_entry.id   AF-A0A2P4Q8U7-F1
#
_cell.length_a   1.000
_cell.length_b   1.000
_cell.length_c   1.000
_cell.angle_alpha   90.00
_cell.angle_beta   90.00
_cell.angle_gamma   90.00
#
_symmetry.space_group_name_H-M   'P 1'
#
loop_
_entity.id
_entity.type
_entity.pdbx_description
1 polymer ?
#
loop_
_entity_poly.entity_id
_entity_poly.type
_entity_poly.pdbx_seq_one_letter_code
_entity_poly.pdbx_strand_id
1 'polypeptide(L)'
;MFVDFRSSLFAMYLFLTGDSSALTNWTYTDNAPIAILIVLFSLLIVVYLMNLFIGLLNMAIEKDNNRVSYLKRRQRFLLKLSYSIYYHIKDVGENGFL
;
A
#
# COMPACT_ATOMS: atom_id res chain seq x y z
N MET A 1 -27.57 4.96 -8.04
CA MET A 1 -27.00 3.98 -7.10
C MET A 1 -27.35 4.25 -5.63
N PHE A 2 -27.94 5.40 -5.27
CA PHE A 2 -28.34 5.74 -3.90
C PHE A 2 -29.82 5.41 -3.57
N VAL A 3 -30.32 4.26 -4.01
CA VAL A 3 -31.74 3.87 -3.84
C VAL A 3 -31.94 3.09 -2.54
N ASP A 4 -31.04 2.14 -2.26
CA ASP A 4 -31.05 1.34 -1.04
C ASP A 4 -29.78 1.56 -0.22
N PHE A 5 -29.82 1.26 1.08
CA PHE A 5 -28.66 1.42 1.95
C PHE A 5 -27.43 0.64 1.46
N ARG A 6 -27.62 -0.60 0.99
CA ARG A 6 -26.53 -1.43 0.44
C ARG A 6 -25.93 -0.81 -0.82
N SER A 7 -26.77 -0.34 -1.74
CA SER A 7 -26.30 0.26 -2.99
C SER A 7 -25.66 1.63 -2.74
N SER A 8 -26.14 2.37 -1.74
CA SER A 8 -25.56 3.63 -1.27
C SER A 8 -24.16 3.44 -0.70
N LEU A 9 -23.93 2.41 0.12
CA LEU A 9 -22.60 2.10 0.63
C LEU A 9 -21.63 1.76 -0.50
N PHE A 10 -22.08 0.95 -1.46
CA PHE A 10 -21.27 0.60 -2.62
C PHE A 10 -20.94 1.82 -3.48
N ALA A 11 -21.92 2.67 -3.76
CA ALA A 11 -21.73 3.93 -4.50
C ALA A 11 -20.73 4.86 -3.80
N MET A 12 -20.79 4.96 -2.47
CA MET A 12 -19.84 5.75 -1.69
C MET A 12 -18.40 5.19 -1.80
N TYR A 13 -18.24 3.88 -1.79
CA TYR A 13 -16.93 3.26 -1.98
C TYR A 13 -16.37 3.57 -3.38
N LEU A 14 -17.17 3.37 -4.43
CA LEU A 14 -16.79 3.70 -5.81
C LEU A 14 -16.40 5.18 -5.93
N PHE A 15 -17.21 6.06 -5.37
CA PHE A 15 -16.94 7.49 -5.34
C PHE A 15 -15.60 7.83 -4.66
N LEU A 16 -15.34 7.28 -3.47
CA LEU A 16 -14.08 7.51 -2.76
C LEU A 16 -12.85 6.94 -3.49
N THR A 17 -13.04 5.90 -4.30
CA THR A 17 -11.99 5.35 -5.18
C THR A 17 -11.82 6.11 -6.50
N GLY A 18 -12.62 7.15 -6.74
CA GLY A 18 -12.54 7.99 -7.94
C GLY A 18 -13.38 7.49 -9.12
N ASP A 19 -14.25 6.51 -8.92
CA ASP A 19 -15.15 6.02 -9.95
C ASP A 19 -16.37 6.96 -10.07
N SER A 20 -16.39 7.71 -11.17
CA SER A 20 -17.46 8.67 -11.48
C SER A 20 -18.79 8.01 -11.81
N SER A 21 -18.82 6.68 -12.07
CA SER A 21 -20.05 5.93 -12.28
C SER A 21 -20.99 5.99 -11.08
N ALA A 22 -20.46 6.20 -9.87
CA ALA A 22 -21.21 6.38 -8.63
C ALA A 22 -22.23 7.53 -8.68
N LEU A 23 -21.95 8.58 -9.45
CA LEU A 23 -22.74 9.82 -9.54
C LEU A 23 -23.44 10.01 -10.89
N THR A 24 -23.35 9.04 -11.80
CA THR A 24 -23.94 9.13 -13.16
C THR A 24 -25.43 9.39 -13.20
N ASN A 25 -26.19 8.89 -12.23
CA ASN A 25 -27.63 9.10 -12.13
C ASN A 25 -28.01 10.37 -11.36
N TRP A 26 -27.05 11.23 -11.01
CA TRP A 26 -27.26 12.40 -10.17
C TRP A 26 -26.83 13.68 -10.88
N THR A 27 -27.81 14.54 -11.16
CA THR A 27 -27.62 15.92 -11.58
C THR A 27 -27.31 16.77 -10.35
N TYR A 28 -26.03 17.16 -10.20
CA TYR A 28 -25.56 18.04 -9.11
C TYR A 28 -26.33 19.37 -8.99
N THR A 29 -27.08 19.73 -10.03
CA THR A 29 -27.92 20.93 -10.15
C THR A 29 -29.20 20.87 -9.31
N ASP A 30 -29.66 19.68 -8.90
CA ASP A 30 -31.01 19.54 -8.37
C ASP A 30 -31.08 19.81 -6.86
N ASN A 31 -29.96 19.64 -6.14
CA ASN A 31 -29.91 19.80 -4.68
C ASN A 31 -28.54 20.30 -4.19
N ALA A 32 -28.37 21.62 -4.14
CA ALA A 32 -27.15 22.27 -3.66
C ALA A 32 -26.67 21.80 -2.27
N PRO A 33 -27.53 21.58 -1.25
CA PRO A 33 -27.07 21.15 0.07
C PRO A 33 -26.39 19.78 0.08
N ILE A 34 -26.86 18.84 -0.74
CA ILE A 34 -26.31 17.48 -0.81
C ILE A 34 -24.97 17.49 -1.54
N ALA A 35 -24.83 18.30 -2.59
CA ALA A 35 -23.55 18.49 -3.27
C ALA A 35 -22.48 19.02 -2.29
N ILE A 36 -22.83 20.02 -1.46
CA ILE A 36 -21.93 20.53 -0.42
C ILE A 36 -21.57 19.44 0.58
N LEU A 37 -22.55 18.64 1.03
CA LEU A 37 -22.32 17.56 1.99
C LEU A 37 -21.37 16.48 1.43
N ILE A 38 -21.54 16.07 0.17
CA ILE A 38 -20.68 15.07 -0.48
C ILE A 38 -19.25 15.58 -0.61
N VAL A 39 -19.07 16.84 -1.02
CA VAL A 39 -17.74 17.46 -1.14
C VAL A 39 -17.06 17.55 0.23
N LEU A 40 -17.78 18.05 1.24
CA LEU A 40 -17.27 18.17 2.61
C LEU A 40 -16.91 16.80 3.18
N PHE A 41 -17.79 15.81 3.03
CA PHE A 41 -17.57 14.44 3.48
C PHE A 41 -16.33 13.84 2.80
N SER A 42 -16.23 13.94 1.47
CA SER A 42 -15.07 13.45 0.72
C SER A 42 -13.76 14.08 1.22
N LEU A 43 -13.75 15.41 1.41
CA LEU A 43 -12.58 16.14 1.88
C LEU A 43 -12.14 15.65 3.27
N LEU A 44 -13.10 15.52 4.21
CA LEU A 44 -12.82 15.07 5.56
C LEU A 44 -12.29 13.63 5.60
N ILE A 45 -12.89 12.74 4.82
CA ILE A 45 -12.49 11.32 4.78
C ILE A 45 -11.10 11.15 4.17
N VAL A 46 -10.78 11.87 3.09
CA VAL A 46 -9.44 11.82 2.48
C VAL A 46 -8.39 12.30 3.46
N VAL A 47 -8.59 13.45 4.12
CA VAL A 47 -7.64 13.97 5.11
C VAL A 47 -7.49 12.99 6.28
N TYR A 48 -8.60 12.47 6.81
CA TYR A 48 -8.58 11.51 7.91
C TYR A 48 -7.82 10.23 7.56
N LEU A 49 -8.16 9.60 6.43
CA LEU A 49 -7.53 8.37 5.98
C LEU A 49 -6.05 8.56 5.69
N MET A 50 -5.65 9.67 5.05
CA MET A 50 -4.24 9.96 4.80
C MET A 50 -3.46 10.15 6.10
N ASN A 51 -4.02 10.89 7.07
CA ASN A 51 -3.38 11.07 8.38
C ASN A 51 -3.24 9.75 9.14
N LEU A 52 -4.27 8.92 9.12
CA LEU A 52 -4.24 7.59 9.73
C LEU A 52 -3.21 6.69 9.04
N PHE A 53 -3.22 6.65 7.71
CA PHE A 53 -2.33 5.82 6.91
C PHE A 53 -0.87 6.20 7.13
N ILE A 54 -0.55 7.50 7.13
CA ILE A 54 0.80 8.00 7.44
C ILE A 54 1.22 7.60 8.86
N GLY A 55 0.34 7.76 9.86
CA GLY A 55 0.62 7.36 11.25
C GLY A 55 0.90 5.86 11.40
N LEU A 56 0.09 5.02 10.75
CA LEU A 56 0.28 3.57 10.74
C LEU A 56 1.56 3.16 10.02
N LEU A 57 1.83 3.74 8.84
CA LEU A 57 3.06 3.50 8.10
C LEU A 57 4.29 3.92 8.91
N ASN A 58 4.24 5.07 9.57
CA ASN A 58 5.32 5.54 10.41
C ASN A 58 5.64 4.54 11.53
N MET A 59 4.61 4.02 12.21
CA MET A 59 4.77 3.01 13.26
C MET A 59 5.33 1.68 12.71
N ALA A 60 4.88 1.25 11.54
CA ALA A 60 5.38 0.04 10.88
C ALA A 60 6.86 0.20 10.47
N ILE A 61 7.23 1.35 9.90
CA ILE A 61 8.61 1.68 9.51
C ILE A 61 9.51 1.76 10.74
N GLU A 62 9.07 2.41 11.82
CA GLU A 62 9.85 2.53 13.06
C GLU A 62 10.17 1.15 13.65
N LYS A 63 9.20 0.22 13.63
CA LYS A 63 9.39 -1.16 14.06
C LYS A 63 10.37 -1.95 13.18
N ASP A 64 10.39 -1.70 11.87
CA ASP A 64 11.30 -2.38 10.92
C ASP A 64 12.64 -1.66 10.72
N ASN A 65 12.79 -0.42 11.21
CA ASN A 65 14.05 0.35 11.28
C ASN A 65 15.01 -0.21 12.34
N ASN A 66 15.07 -1.53 12.44
CA ASN A 66 16.02 -2.20 13.29
C ASN A 66 17.34 -2.32 12.51
N ARG A 67 18.26 -1.38 12.76
CA ARG A 67 19.64 -1.42 12.23
C ARG A 67 20.29 -2.80 12.41
N VAL A 68 19.94 -3.53 13.46
CA VAL A 68 20.41 -4.91 13.71
C VAL A 68 19.85 -5.91 12.68
N SER A 69 18.58 -5.80 12.27
CA SER A 69 17.98 -6.66 11.25
C SER A 69 18.63 -6.43 9.88
N TYR A 70 18.92 -5.17 9.53
CA TYR A 70 19.66 -4.78 8.34
C TYR A 70 21.08 -5.37 8.33
N LEU A 71 21.84 -5.16 9.40
CA LEU A 71 23.21 -5.70 9.54
C LEU A 71 23.22 -7.23 9.49
N LYS A 72 22.26 -7.90 10.14
CA LYS A 72 22.11 -9.36 10.08
C LYS A 72 21.77 -9.85 8.68
N ARG A 73 20.92 -9.13 7.93
CA ARG A 73 20.59 -9.47 6.53
C ARG A 73 21.81 -9.26 5.62
N ARG A 74 22.57 -8.18 5.82
CA ARG A 74 23.86 -7.95 5.14
C ARG A 74 24.88 -9.05 5.44
N GLN A 75 25.07 -9.44 6.70
CA GLN A 75 25.98 -10.53 7.07
C GLN A 75 25.57 -11.87 6.45
N ARG A 76 24.28 -12.21 6.47
CA ARG A 76 23.78 -13.43 5.81
C ARG A 76 24.00 -13.41 4.30
N PHE A 77 23.83 -12.26 3.65
CA PHE A 77 24.11 -12.11 2.24
C PHE A 77 25.59 -12.37 1.94
N LEU A 78 26.50 -11.75 2.70
CA LEU A 78 27.95 -11.96 2.54
C LEU A 78 28.34 -13.43 2.79
N LEU A 79 27.82 -14.06 3.85
CA LEU A 79 28.03 -15.48 4.12
C LEU A 79 27.56 -16.36 2.96
N LYS A 80 26.37 -16.09 2.40
CA LYS A 80 25.83 -16.85 1.26
C LYS A 80 26.73 -16.73 0.03
N LEU A 81 27.28 -15.54 -0.24
CA LEU A 81 28.24 -15.33 -1.32
C LEU A 81 29.54 -16.11 -1.07
N SER A 82 30.12 -15.98 0.13
CA SER A 82 31.34 -16.72 0.49
C SER A 82 31.18 -18.23 0.39
N TYR A 83 30.06 -18.78 0.88
CA TYR A 83 29.75 -20.21 0.74
C TYR A 83 29.60 -20.62 -0.72
N SER A 84 28.91 -19.83 -1.54
CA SER A 84 28.76 -20.11 -2.97
C SER A 84 30.11 -20.15 -3.70
N ILE A 85 31.00 -19.20 -3.39
CA ILE A 85 32.35 -19.15 -3.97
C ILE A 85 33.18 -20.36 -3.49
N TYR A 86 33.12 -20.71 -2.20
CA TYR A 86 33.83 -21.86 -1.65
C TYR A 86 33.46 -23.16 -2.36
N TYR A 87 32.16 -23.43 -2.53
CA TYR A 87 31.70 -24.64 -3.21
C TYR A 87 32.05 -24.62 -4.71
N HIS A 88 31.99 -23.45 -5.36
CA HIS A 88 32.40 -23.34 -6.77
C HIS A 88 33.90 -23.59 -6.96
N ILE A 89 34.75 -23.09 -6.05
CA ILE A 89 36.21 -23.35 -6.10
C ILE A 89 36.50 -24.82 -5.81
N LYS A 90 35.79 -25.41 -4.83
CA LYS A 90 35.94 -26.83 -4.49
C LYS A 90 35.57 -27.74 -5.66
N ASP A 91 34.46 -27.47 -6.34
CA ASP A 91 34.01 -28.24 -7.51
C ASP A 91 35.02 -28.16 -8.67
N VAL A 92 35.55 -26.96 -8.95
CA VAL A 92 36.60 -26.76 -9.96
C VAL A 92 37.92 -27.47 -9.57
N GLY A 93 38.25 -27.51 -8.27
CA GLY A 93 39.44 -28.19 -7.76
C GLY A 93 39.33 -29.72 -7.75
N GLU A 94 38.13 -30.27 -7.55
CA GLU A 94 37.89 -31.73 -7.57
C GLU A 94 37.69 -32.26 -9.00
N ASN A 95 37.16 -31.46 -9.93
CA ASN A 95 36.89 -31.90 -11.31
C ASN A 95 37.99 -31.53 -12.33
N GLY A 96 38.98 -30.72 -11.94
CA GLY A 96 40.12 -30.34 -12.78
C GLY A 96 39.75 -29.43 -13.97
N PHE A 97 40.56 -28.42 -14.23
CA PHE A 97 40.56 -27.77 -15.54
C PHE A 97 41.05 -28.82 -16.56
N LEU A 98 40.17 -29.20 -17.50
CA LEU A 98 40.64 -29.63 -18.82
C LEU A 98 41.47 -28.51 -19.47
#